data_AF-A0A091I5M6-F1
#
_entry.id   AF-A0A091I5M6-F1
#
_cell.length_a   1.000
_cell.length_b   1.000
_cell.length_c   1.000
_cell.angle_alpha   90.00
_cell.angle_beta   90.00
_cell.angle_gamma   90.00
#
_symmetry.space_group_name_H-M   'P 1'
#
loop_
_entity.id
_entity.type
_entity.pdbx_description
1 polymer ?
#
loop_
_entity_poly.entity_id
_entity_poly.type
_entity_poly.pdbx_seq_one_letter_code
_entity_poly.pdbx_strand_id
1 'polypeptide(L)'
;HQVLRIKTRDDDEVQKLQFLESQEHLQLDFWINPSSTFLPVDVRVPASNIQAVKSFLESYGIEYSILIEDLQDVLDKEKQDMVESQQRERSSTGFDFGTYHTLDDIYAELDHLASEYSDIVQKLQIGQSYEKRPLYVLQ
;
A
#
# COMPACT_ATOMS: atom_id res chain seq x y z
N HIS A 1 -3.73 -11.44 -7.91
CA HIS A 1 -4.83 -10.92 -7.01
C HIS A 1 -5.56 -9.81 -7.77
N GLN A 2 -6.86 -9.55 -7.52
CA GLN A 2 -7.57 -8.42 -8.16
C GLN A 2 -7.89 -7.33 -7.16
N VAL A 3 -7.88 -6.07 -7.60
CA VAL A 3 -8.44 -4.94 -6.83
C VAL A 3 -9.71 -4.49 -7.51
N LEU A 4 -10.81 -4.53 -6.76
CA LEU A 4 -12.12 -4.09 -7.21
C LEU A 4 -12.43 -2.73 -6.61
N ARG A 5 -12.97 -1.84 -7.43
CA ARG A 5 -13.59 -0.59 -7.00
C ARG A 5 -15.09 -0.75 -7.03
N ILE A 6 -15.73 -0.59 -5.90
CA ILE A 6 -17.16 -0.79 -5.68
C ILE A 6 -17.80 0.58 -5.42
N LYS A 7 -18.97 0.82 -6.02
CA LYS A 7 -19.74 2.05 -5.80
C LYS A 7 -21.00 1.72 -5.00
N THR A 8 -21.13 2.32 -3.83
CA THR A 8 -22.31 2.18 -2.98
C THR A 8 -23.30 3.33 -3.24
N ARG A 9 -24.59 3.00 -3.30
CA ARG A 9 -25.69 3.94 -3.57
C ARG A 9 -26.50 4.26 -2.32
N ASP A 10 -26.60 3.31 -1.40
CA ASP A 10 -27.40 3.40 -0.19
C ASP A 10 -26.69 2.72 1.00
N ASP A 11 -27.22 2.96 2.19
CA ASP A 11 -26.65 2.43 3.43
C ASP A 11 -26.77 0.90 3.52
N ASP A 12 -27.74 0.30 2.81
CA ASP A 12 -27.93 -1.15 2.77
C ASP A 12 -26.79 -1.84 2.01
N GLU A 13 -26.36 -1.28 0.88
CA GLU A 13 -25.15 -1.72 0.16
C GLU A 13 -23.88 -1.56 1.02
N VAL A 14 -23.76 -0.47 1.79
CA VAL A 14 -22.65 -0.28 2.72
C VAL A 14 -22.65 -1.37 3.80
N GLN A 15 -23.80 -1.68 4.40
CA GLN A 15 -23.90 -2.74 5.41
C GLN A 15 -23.57 -4.13 4.84
N LYS A 16 -23.95 -4.42 3.59
CA LYS A 16 -23.58 -5.66 2.91
C LYS A 16 -22.06 -5.78 2.72
N LEU A 17 -21.38 -4.68 2.37
CA LEU A 17 -19.92 -4.67 2.25
C LEU A 17 -19.22 -4.83 3.60
N GLN A 18 -19.75 -4.21 4.67
CA GLN A 18 -19.26 -4.42 6.04
C GLN A 18 -19.46 -5.87 6.51
N PHE A 19 -20.59 -6.48 6.15
CA PHE A 19 -20.80 -7.91 6.38
C PHE A 19 -19.76 -8.75 5.64
N LEU A 20 -19.49 -8.42 4.37
CA LEU A 20 -18.47 -9.11 3.57
C LEU A 20 -17.06 -8.96 4.18
N GLU A 21 -16.73 -7.77 4.69
CA GLU A 21 -15.49 -7.48 5.42
C GLU A 21 -15.32 -8.35 6.67
N SER A 22 -16.41 -8.60 7.41
CA SER A 22 -16.38 -9.46 8.61
C SER A 22 -16.07 -10.94 8.32
N GLN A 23 -16.08 -11.36 7.04
CA GLN A 23 -15.83 -12.74 6.64
C GLN A 23 -14.33 -13.03 6.52
N GLU A 24 -13.68 -13.34 7.64
CA GLU A 24 -12.22 -13.58 7.71
C GLU A 24 -11.72 -14.65 6.73
N HIS A 25 -12.53 -15.68 6.46
CA HIS A 25 -12.18 -16.77 5.54
C HIS A 25 -11.99 -16.30 4.09
N LEU A 26 -12.55 -15.14 3.71
CA LEU A 26 -12.38 -14.55 2.39
C LEU A 26 -11.04 -13.81 2.24
N GLN A 27 -10.36 -13.50 3.35
CA GLN A 27 -9.07 -12.79 3.39
C GLN A 27 -9.07 -11.53 2.52
N LEU A 28 -10.18 -10.78 2.58
CA LEU A 28 -10.31 -9.51 1.88
C LEU A 28 -9.49 -8.45 2.58
N ASP A 29 -8.98 -7.52 1.79
CA ASP A 29 -8.13 -6.45 2.27
C ASP A 29 -8.63 -5.13 1.67
N PHE A 30 -9.32 -4.35 2.51
CA PHE A 30 -9.96 -3.11 2.11
C PHE A 30 -8.95 -1.96 2.14
N TRP A 31 -8.62 -1.46 0.96
CA TRP A 31 -7.74 -0.30 0.78
C TRP A 31 -8.49 1.01 1.06
N ILE A 32 -9.78 1.05 0.72
CA ILE A 32 -10.70 2.12 1.12
C ILE A 32 -11.92 1.46 1.75
N ASN A 33 -12.12 1.72 3.05
CA ASN A 33 -13.16 1.06 3.83
C ASN A 33 -14.59 1.53 3.47
N PRO A 34 -15.59 0.64 3.57
CA PRO A 34 -17.00 0.98 3.38
C PRO A 34 -17.50 1.86 4.55
N SER A 35 -17.34 3.17 4.39
CA SER A 35 -17.57 4.18 5.44
C SER A 35 -18.80 5.06 5.21
N SER A 36 -19.16 5.33 3.96
CA SER A 36 -20.33 6.15 3.60
C SER A 36 -20.89 5.74 2.24
N THR A 37 -22.15 6.07 2.02
CA THR A 37 -22.74 6.13 0.67
C THR A 37 -21.95 7.10 -0.22
N PHE A 38 -21.92 6.80 -1.52
CA PHE A 38 -21.28 7.59 -2.58
C PHE A 38 -19.75 7.69 -2.57
N LEU A 39 -19.06 7.16 -1.55
CA LEU A 39 -17.61 7.00 -1.57
C LEU A 39 -17.23 5.66 -2.21
N PRO A 40 -16.18 5.62 -3.06
CA PRO A 40 -15.70 4.38 -3.61
C PRO A 40 -15.12 3.50 -2.50
N VAL A 41 -15.36 2.19 -2.61
CA VAL A 41 -14.77 1.17 -1.76
C VAL A 41 -13.79 0.39 -2.62
N ASP A 42 -12.52 0.37 -2.23
CA ASP A 42 -11.48 -0.36 -2.95
C ASP A 42 -11.06 -1.57 -2.12
N VAL A 43 -11.15 -2.76 -2.70
CA VAL A 43 -10.86 -4.02 -2.01
C VAL A 43 -9.94 -4.91 -2.84
N ARG A 44 -8.86 -5.38 -2.23
CA ARG A 44 -8.00 -6.44 -2.76
C ARG A 44 -8.62 -7.79 -2.44
N VAL A 45 -8.85 -8.57 -3.48
CA VAL A 45 -9.48 -9.88 -3.42
C VAL A 45 -8.46 -10.98 -3.79
N PRO A 46 -8.27 -12.00 -2.94
CA PRO A 46 -7.49 -13.19 -3.26
C PRO A 46 -8.02 -13.92 -4.49
N ALA A 47 -7.11 -14.42 -5.34
CA ALA A 47 -7.47 -15.08 -6.60
C ALA A 47 -8.47 -16.24 -6.41
N SER A 48 -8.34 -16.98 -5.32
CA SER A 48 -9.25 -18.07 -4.95
C SER A 48 -10.70 -17.62 -4.69
N ASN A 49 -10.88 -16.36 -4.26
CA ASN A 49 -12.15 -15.83 -3.78
C ASN A 49 -12.77 -14.80 -4.73
N ILE A 50 -12.09 -14.44 -5.83
CA ILE A 50 -12.58 -13.44 -6.81
C ILE A 50 -13.98 -13.80 -7.30
N GLN A 51 -14.21 -15.05 -7.69
CA GLN A 51 -15.52 -15.46 -8.23
C GLN A 51 -16.62 -15.36 -7.18
N ALA A 52 -16.34 -15.76 -5.94
CA ALA A 52 -17.29 -15.69 -4.83
C ALA A 52 -17.68 -14.23 -4.53
N VAL A 53 -16.69 -13.33 -4.49
CA VAL A 53 -16.93 -11.90 -4.26
C VAL A 53 -17.69 -11.26 -5.41
N LYS A 54 -17.33 -11.54 -6.67
CA LYS A 54 -18.07 -11.01 -7.84
C LYS A 54 -19.51 -11.48 -7.84
N SER A 55 -19.75 -12.77 -7.62
CA SER A 55 -21.11 -13.32 -7.53
C SER A 55 -21.90 -12.73 -6.36
N PHE A 56 -21.26 -12.45 -5.21
CA PHE A 56 -21.89 -11.71 -4.11
C PHE A 56 -22.35 -10.32 -4.55
N LEU A 57 -21.45 -9.52 -5.14
CA LEU A 57 -21.77 -8.17 -5.61
C LEU A 57 -22.90 -8.19 -6.66
N GLU A 58 -22.85 -9.11 -7.61
CA GLU A 58 -23.87 -9.28 -8.65
C GLU A 58 -25.23 -9.69 -8.08
N SER A 59 -25.24 -10.58 -7.08
CA SER A 59 -26.49 -11.04 -6.44
C SER A 59 -27.26 -9.92 -5.74
N TYR A 60 -26.54 -8.91 -5.25
CA TYR A 60 -27.12 -7.72 -4.63
C TYR A 60 -27.24 -6.53 -5.59
N GLY A 61 -26.87 -6.70 -6.86
CA GLY A 61 -26.92 -5.63 -7.86
C GLY A 61 -25.98 -4.45 -7.54
N ILE A 62 -24.87 -4.72 -6.85
CA ILE A 62 -23.86 -3.74 -6.49
C ILE A 62 -22.90 -3.56 -7.66
N GLU A 63 -22.73 -2.32 -8.10
CA GLU A 63 -21.85 -2.00 -9.21
C GLU A 63 -20.37 -2.02 -8.79
N TYR A 64 -19.54 -2.70 -9.58
CA TYR A 64 -18.10 -2.74 -9.40
C TYR A 64 -17.34 -2.63 -10.73
N SER A 65 -16.10 -2.17 -10.64
CA SER A 65 -15.14 -2.15 -11.74
C SER A 65 -13.81 -2.74 -11.28
N ILE A 66 -13.08 -3.38 -12.18
CA ILE A 66 -11.73 -3.88 -11.90
C ILE A 66 -10.76 -2.69 -11.98
N LEU A 67 -10.15 -2.32 -10.83
CA LEU A 67 -9.15 -1.25 -10.76
C LEU A 67 -7.75 -1.78 -11.12
N ILE A 68 -7.42 -2.98 -10.62
CA ILE A 68 -6.17 -3.69 -10.92
C ILE A 68 -6.52 -5.13 -11.25
N GLU A 69 -6.18 -5.56 -12.47
CA GLU A 69 -6.47 -6.91 -12.97
C GLU A 69 -5.54 -7.97 -12.38
N ASP A 70 -4.24 -7.67 -12.29
CA ASP A 70 -3.32 -8.46 -11.48
C ASP A 70 -2.39 -7.56 -10.66
N LEU A 71 -2.56 -7.64 -9.35
CA LEU A 71 -1.68 -6.96 -8.40
C LEU A 71 -0.26 -7.53 -8.44
N GLN A 72 -0.07 -8.80 -8.80
CA GLN A 72 1.25 -9.41 -8.85
C GLN A 72 2.12 -8.73 -9.92
N ASP A 73 1.56 -8.46 -11.09
CA ASP A 73 2.26 -7.76 -12.17
C ASP A 73 2.73 -6.35 -11.74
N VAL A 74 1.90 -5.65 -10.96
CA VAL A 74 2.26 -4.32 -10.43
C VAL A 74 3.42 -4.41 -9.43
N LEU A 75 3.39 -5.39 -8.54
CA LEU A 75 4.44 -5.62 -7.54
C LEU A 75 5.75 -6.11 -8.18
N ASP A 76 5.66 -6.97 -9.19
CA ASP A 76 6.83 -7.48 -9.91
C ASP A 76 7.52 -6.34 -10.67
N LYS A 77 6.73 -5.43 -11.26
CA LYS A 77 7.25 -4.22 -11.89
C LYS A 77 7.91 -3.29 -10.88
N GLU A 78 7.26 -3.01 -9.75
CA GLU A 78 7.84 -2.18 -8.68
C GLU A 78 9.20 -2.74 -8.22
N LYS A 79 9.27 -4.05 -7.98
CA LYS A 79 10.50 -4.72 -7.56
C LYS A 79 11.59 -4.64 -8.63
N GLN A 80 11.24 -4.79 -9.89
CA GLN A 80 12.19 -4.64 -10.99
C GLN A 80 12.74 -3.21 -11.06
N ASP A 81 11.86 -2.21 -10.96
CA ASP A 81 12.23 -0.79 -10.97
C ASP A 81 13.18 -0.45 -9.80
N MET A 82 12.93 -1.00 -8.60
CA MET A 82 13.82 -0.87 -7.43
C MET A 82 15.21 -1.47 -7.68
N VAL A 83 15.28 -2.68 -8.25
CA VAL A 83 16.57 -3.35 -8.54
C VAL A 83 17.37 -2.56 -9.57
N GLU A 84 16.71 -2.04 -10.61
CA GLU A 84 17.35 -1.20 -11.62
C GLU A 84 17.86 0.11 -11.03
N SER A 85 17.07 0.75 -10.16
CA SER A 85 17.47 1.96 -9.46
C SER A 85 18.72 1.74 -8.60
N GLN A 86 18.72 0.71 -7.76
CA GLN A 86 19.87 0.37 -6.93
C GLN A 86 21.14 0.07 -7.77
N GLN A 87 21.00 -0.53 -8.96
CA GLN A 87 22.14 -0.72 -9.86
C GLN A 87 22.68 0.60 -10.42
N ARG A 88 21.80 1.55 -10.76
CA ARG A 88 22.18 2.88 -11.22
C ARG A 88 22.85 3.68 -10.11
N GLU A 89 22.32 3.65 -8.89
CA GLU A 89 22.89 4.35 -7.73
C GLU A 89 24.29 3.85 -7.38
N ARG A 90 24.56 2.54 -7.48
CA ARG A 90 25.94 2.01 -7.32
C ARG A 90 26.94 2.59 -8.32
N SER A 91 26.45 3.09 -9.45
CA SER A 91 27.25 3.66 -10.53
C SER A 91 27.26 5.19 -10.51
N SER A 92 26.46 5.80 -9.63
CA SER A 92 26.24 7.24 -9.46
C SER A 92 26.70 7.68 -8.07
N THR A 93 26.90 8.98 -7.85
CA THR A 93 27.33 9.52 -6.55
C THR A 93 26.17 10.14 -5.76
N GLY A 94 24.92 9.77 -6.05
CA GLY A 94 23.76 10.41 -5.43
C GLY A 94 22.57 9.46 -5.24
N PHE A 95 21.72 9.82 -4.29
CA PHE A 95 20.49 9.14 -3.91
C PHE A 95 19.33 9.53 -4.84
N ASP A 96 18.62 8.56 -5.39
CA ASP A 96 17.49 8.74 -6.31
C ASP A 96 16.17 8.84 -5.54
N PHE A 97 15.77 10.07 -5.21
CA PHE A 97 14.49 10.37 -4.57
C PHE A 97 13.24 10.03 -5.41
N GLY A 98 13.41 9.66 -6.69
CA GLY A 98 12.31 9.29 -7.59
C GLY A 98 11.91 7.82 -7.51
N THR A 99 12.56 7.02 -6.67
CA THR A 99 12.32 5.57 -6.56
C THR A 99 12.11 5.11 -5.12
N TYR A 100 11.56 3.91 -4.96
CA TYR A 100 11.40 3.29 -3.64
C TYR A 100 12.72 2.69 -3.16
N HIS A 101 12.94 2.81 -1.85
CA HIS A 101 14.17 2.42 -1.18
C HIS A 101 13.90 1.48 -0.01
N THR A 102 14.90 0.69 0.38
CA THR A 102 14.78 -0.11 1.60
C THR A 102 14.90 0.78 2.84
N LEU A 103 14.44 0.29 3.99
CA LEU A 103 14.55 1.04 5.25
C LEU A 103 16.01 1.35 5.60
N ASP A 104 16.94 0.43 5.31
CA ASP A 104 18.36 0.61 5.57
C ASP A 104 18.98 1.69 4.67
N ASP A 105 18.58 1.72 3.38
CA ASP A 105 19.00 2.77 2.44
C ASP A 105 18.52 4.16 2.91
N ILE A 106 17.27 4.24 3.36
CA ILE A 106 16.71 5.48 3.94
C ILE A 106 17.51 5.90 5.18
N TYR A 107 17.83 4.98 6.10
CA TYR A 107 18.62 5.32 7.28
C TYR A 107 20.03 5.80 6.94
N ALA A 108 20.67 5.20 5.94
CA ALA A 108 21.97 5.65 5.44
C ALA A 108 21.88 7.07 4.84
N GLU A 109 20.82 7.37 4.10
CA GLU A 109 20.61 8.72 3.55
C GLU A 109 20.32 9.75 4.66
N LEU A 110 19.58 9.38 5.71
CA LEU A 110 19.39 10.25 6.87
C LEU A 110 20.72 10.55 7.59
N ASP A 111 21.65 9.58 7.67
CA ASP A 111 23.00 9.81 8.19
C ASP A 111 23.81 10.72 7.27
N HIS A 112 23.73 10.50 5.96
CA HIS A 112 24.40 11.31 4.97
C HIS A 112 23.98 12.78 5.07
N LEU A 113 22.67 13.06 5.07
CA LEU A 113 22.13 14.42 5.18
C LEU A 113 22.52 15.12 6.49
N ALA A 114 22.48 14.41 7.63
CA ALA A 114 22.91 14.98 8.91
C ALA A 114 24.43 15.24 8.96
N SER A 115 25.23 14.48 8.21
CA SER A 115 26.68 14.68 8.12
C SER A 115 27.06 15.82 7.17
N GLU A 116 26.38 15.93 6.03
CA GLU A 116 26.65 16.96 5.00
C GLU A 116 26.16 18.34 5.47
N TYR A 117 25.00 18.39 6.13
CA TYR A 117 24.37 19.63 6.59
C TYR A 117 24.33 19.71 8.13
N SER A 118 25.45 19.40 8.79
CA SER A 118 25.54 19.35 10.26
C SER A 118 25.19 20.67 10.98
N ASP A 119 25.22 21.78 10.25
CA ASP A 119 24.91 23.10 10.80
C ASP A 119 23.39 23.35 10.93
N ILE A 120 22.56 22.58 10.21
CA ILE A 120 21.10 22.80 10.11
C ILE A 120 20.26 21.52 10.24
N VAL A 121 20.86 20.34 10.16
CA VAL A 121 20.17 19.05 10.27
C VAL A 121 20.80 18.19 11.35
N GLN A 122 19.96 17.70 12.27
CA GLN A 122 20.33 16.73 13.30
C GLN A 122 19.42 15.51 13.23
N LYS A 123 20.02 14.31 13.20
CA LYS A 123 19.28 13.05 13.35
C LYS A 123 19.09 12.69 14.82
N LEU A 124 17.85 12.56 15.26
CA LEU A 124 17.46 12.23 16.63
C LEU A 124 16.73 10.90 16.68
N GLN A 125 17.10 10.03 17.62
CA GLN A 125 16.35 8.82 17.92
C GLN A 125 15.29 9.11 18.99
N ILE A 126 14.01 8.99 18.63
CA ILE A 126 12.89 9.29 19.54
C ILE A 126 12.31 8.05 20.21
N GLY A 127 12.71 6.86 19.78
CA GLY A 127 12.21 5.61 20.33
C GLY A 127 12.62 4.38 19.54
N GLN A 128 11.86 3.30 19.74
CA GLN A 128 12.04 2.03 19.06
C GLN A 128 10.66 1.47 18.65
N SER A 129 10.62 0.78 17.52
CA SER A 129 9.45 0.04 17.05
C SER A 129 9.21 -1.23 17.88
N TYR A 130 8.11 -1.93 17.61
CA TYR A 130 7.82 -3.23 18.23
C TYR A 130 8.94 -4.26 18.00
N GLU A 131 9.51 -4.29 16.80
CA GLU A 131 10.65 -5.15 16.45
C GLU A 131 12.01 -4.55 16.86
N LYS A 132 12.00 -3.53 17.73
CA LYS A 132 13.17 -2.83 18.26
C LYS A 132 14.01 -2.07 17.22
N ARG A 133 13.41 -1.67 16.08
CA ARG A 133 14.08 -0.78 15.12
C ARG A 133 14.06 0.67 15.62
N PRO A 134 15.15 1.43 15.50
CA PRO A 134 15.19 2.82 15.97
C PRO A 134 14.21 3.70 15.18
N LEU A 135 13.52 4.62 15.86
CA LEU A 135 12.67 5.61 15.20
C LEU A 135 13.44 6.94 15.14
N TYR A 136 13.75 7.38 13.91
CA TYR A 136 14.53 8.59 13.67
C TYR A 136 13.65 9.77 13.22
N VAL A 137 14.05 10.98 13.61
CA VAL A 137 13.52 12.26 13.16
C VAL A 137 14.69 13.15 12.76
N LEU A 138 14.52 13.98 11.73
CA LEU A 138 15.45 15.08 11.40
C LEU A 138 14.90 16.39 11.96
N GLN A 139 15.76 17.17 12.62
CA GLN A 139 15.46 18.48 13.19
C GLN A 139 16.46 19.53 12.70
#